data_AF-A0A1Y1KRT4-F1
#
_entry.id   AF-A0A1Y1KRT4-F1
#
_cell.length_a   1.000
_cell.length_b   1.000
_cell.length_c   1.000
_cell.angle_alpha   90.00
_cell.angle_beta   90.00
_cell.angle_gamma   90.00
#
_symmetry.space_group_name_H-M   'P 1'
#
loop_
_entity.id
_entity.type
_entity.pdbx_description
1 polymer ?
#
loop_
_entity_poly.entity_id
_entity_poly.type
_entity_poly.pdbx_seq_one_letter_code
_entity_poly.pdbx_strand_id
1 'polypeptide(L)'
;LEALQLTPTENAEVQLRIPPTINDITRPYIMDDYYVFCNENFLEGYYNARSKLDVECIFGIIIYLAYMAYDKFKSIVLNVHYTIAVCEGRQSFPNEGTWGNPENFEVMFIPIFFPGHFALVIHERNGRTIFY
;
A
#
# COMPACT_ATOMS: atom_id res chain seq x y z
N LEU A 1 3.46 14.89 32.65
CA LEU A 1 3.24 13.99 31.49
C LEU A 1 1.88 13.36 31.70
N GLU A 2 0.84 13.96 31.15
CA GLU A 2 -0.50 13.38 31.18
C GLU A 2 -0.48 12.09 30.37
N ALA A 3 -0.96 11.00 30.97
CA ALA A 3 -1.09 9.73 30.29
C ALA A 3 -2.09 9.90 29.15
N LEU A 4 -1.65 9.64 27.91
CA LEU A 4 -2.52 9.46 26.76
C LEU A 4 -3.54 8.36 27.12
N GLN A 5 -4.75 8.76 27.48
CA GLN A 5 -5.86 7.83 27.63
C GLN A 5 -6.24 7.39 26.22
N LEU A 6 -5.82 6.18 25.85
CA LEU A 6 -6.36 5.46 24.71
C LEU A 6 -7.82 5.16 25.04
N THR A 7 -8.74 6.03 24.61
CA THR A 7 -10.15 5.69 24.57
C THR A 7 -10.30 4.52 23.61
N PRO A 8 -10.83 3.36 24.06
CA PRO A 8 -11.15 2.29 23.15
C PRO A 8 -12.25 2.80 22.22
N THR A 9 -11.90 3.13 20.99
CA THR A 9 -12.89 3.32 19.94
C THR A 9 -13.62 1.99 19.82
N GLU A 10 -14.95 1.99 19.98
CA GLU A 10 -15.74 0.80 19.67
C GLU A 10 -15.33 0.32 18.28
N ASN A 11 -14.85 -0.93 18.19
CA ASN A 11 -14.61 -1.58 16.92
C ASN A 11 -15.98 -1.78 16.27
N ALA A 12 -16.49 -0.75 15.59
CA ALA A 12 -17.61 -0.90 14.67
C ALA A 12 -17.22 -2.01 13.70
N GLU A 13 -18.09 -3.01 13.49
CA GLU A 13 -17.84 -4.06 12.50
C GLU A 13 -17.63 -3.41 11.13
N VAL A 14 -16.37 -3.33 10.71
CA VAL A 14 -15.99 -2.78 9.41
C VAL A 14 -16.14 -3.90 8.40
N GLN A 15 -17.12 -3.78 7.51
CA GLN A 15 -17.16 -4.63 6.31
C GLN A 15 -15.98 -4.26 5.42
N LEU A 16 -14.98 -5.15 5.40
CA LEU A 16 -13.81 -5.07 4.52
C LEU A 16 -14.13 -5.71 3.17
N ARG A 17 -13.53 -5.17 2.11
CA ARG A 17 -13.62 -5.73 0.77
C ARG A 17 -12.67 -6.92 0.63
N ILE A 18 -13.15 -8.12 0.95
CA ILE A 18 -12.34 -9.33 0.80
C ILE A 18 -12.26 -9.72 -0.69
N PRO A 19 -11.06 -9.74 -1.30
CA PRO A 19 -10.94 -10.15 -2.70
C PRO A 19 -11.24 -11.66 -2.84
N PRO A 20 -11.96 -12.10 -3.89
CA PRO A 20 -12.19 -13.52 -4.16
C PRO A 20 -10.90 -14.31 -4.40
N THR A 21 -9.93 -13.68 -5.07
CA THR A 21 -8.56 -14.17 -5.24
C THR A 21 -7.58 -13.02 -5.07
N ILE A 22 -6.36 -13.30 -4.60
CA ILE A 22 -5.32 -12.27 -4.47
C ILE A 22 -5.04 -11.57 -5.82
N ASN A 23 -5.11 -12.29 -6.94
CA ASN A 23 -4.94 -11.69 -8.27
C ASN A 23 -5.94 -10.55 -8.57
N ASP A 24 -7.10 -10.53 -7.92
CA ASP A 24 -8.11 -9.48 -8.13
C ASP A 24 -7.64 -8.09 -7.67
N ILE A 25 -6.62 -8.01 -6.80
CA ILE A 25 -6.09 -6.72 -6.34
C ILE A 25 -5.26 -6.02 -7.41
N THR A 26 -4.58 -6.75 -8.29
CA THR A 26 -3.76 -6.19 -9.40
C THR A 26 -4.37 -6.41 -10.78
N ARG A 27 -5.49 -7.15 -10.89
CA ARG A 27 -6.16 -7.50 -12.15
C ARG A 27 -6.37 -6.35 -13.15
N PRO A 28 -6.73 -5.12 -12.74
CA PRO A 28 -6.88 -4.00 -13.68
C PRO A 28 -5.55 -3.50 -14.27
N TYR A 29 -4.42 -3.90 -13.67
CA TYR A 29 -3.08 -3.40 -13.94
C TYR A 29 -2.14 -4.47 -14.53
N ILE A 30 -2.64 -5.67 -14.86
CA ILE A 30 -1.82 -6.82 -15.33
C ILE A 30 -1.12 -6.59 -16.67
N MET A 31 -1.46 -5.51 -17.38
CA MET A 31 -0.82 -5.15 -18.65
C MET A 31 0.53 -4.44 -18.44
N ASP A 32 0.89 -4.18 -17.19
CA ASP A 32 2.17 -3.62 -16.79
C ASP A 32 2.96 -4.71 -16.06
N ASP A 33 4.10 -5.10 -16.64
CA ASP A 33 4.99 -6.16 -16.13
C ASP A 33 5.33 -5.94 -14.65
N TYR A 34 5.40 -4.68 -14.22
CA TYR A 34 5.62 -4.30 -12.84
C TYR A 34 4.61 -4.93 -11.87
N TYR A 35 3.32 -4.91 -12.21
CA TYR A 35 2.27 -5.48 -11.37
C TYR A 35 2.22 -7.00 -11.42
N VAL A 36 2.75 -7.62 -12.47
CA VAL A 36 2.94 -9.07 -12.53
C VAL A 36 3.99 -9.50 -11.51
N PHE A 37 5.16 -8.86 -11.50
CA PHE A 37 6.23 -9.16 -10.54
C PHE A 37 5.82 -8.89 -9.09
N CYS A 38 5.14 -7.77 -8.83
CA CYS A 38 4.60 -7.46 -7.50
C CYS A 38 3.61 -8.54 -7.02
N ASN A 39 2.71 -8.98 -7.89
CA ASN A 39 1.73 -10.01 -7.53
C ASN A 39 2.39 -11.37 -7.25
N GLU A 40 3.35 -11.80 -8.08
CA GLU A 40 4.06 -13.07 -7.87
C GLU A 40 4.81 -13.08 -6.53
N ASN A 41 5.58 -12.03 -6.23
CA ASN A 41 6.32 -11.92 -4.97
C ASN A 41 5.38 -11.83 -3.76
N PHE A 42 4.25 -11.12 -3.89
CA PHE A 42 3.25 -11.07 -2.84
C PHE A 42 2.62 -12.44 -2.59
N LEU A 43 2.21 -13.16 -3.63
CA LEU A 43 1.66 -14.52 -3.50
C LEU A 43 2.65 -15.45 -2.82
N GLU A 44 3.93 -15.39 -3.18
CA GLU A 44 4.96 -16.18 -2.52
C GLU A 44 5.04 -15.87 -1.02
N GLY A 45 5.16 -14.58 -0.66
CA GLY A 45 5.19 -14.14 0.73
C GLY A 45 3.92 -14.45 1.52
N TYR A 46 2.76 -14.42 0.85
CA TYR A 46 1.46 -14.72 1.46
C TYR A 46 1.32 -16.20 1.81
N TYR A 47 1.77 -17.10 0.94
CA TYR A 47 1.67 -18.55 1.18
C TYR A 47 2.84 -19.14 1.96
N ASN A 48 4.00 -18.47 2.01
CA ASN A 48 5.18 -18.97 2.70
C ASN A 48 5.72 -17.94 3.70
N ALA A 49 5.45 -18.16 4.99
CA ALA A 49 5.93 -17.31 6.07
C ALA A 49 7.47 -17.26 6.22
N ARG A 50 8.21 -18.12 5.52
CA ARG A 50 9.69 -18.08 5.47
C ARG A 50 10.24 -17.32 4.26
N SER A 51 9.39 -16.92 3.33
CA SER A 51 9.82 -16.13 2.18
C SER A 51 10.33 -14.77 2.64
N LYS A 52 11.34 -14.28 1.92
CA LYS A 52 11.92 -12.98 2.21
C LYS A 52 10.92 -11.91 1.79
N LEU A 53 10.62 -10.98 2.70
CA LEU A 53 9.85 -9.78 2.39
C LEU A 53 10.76 -8.80 1.64
N ASP A 54 10.82 -8.94 0.32
CA ASP A 54 11.45 -7.95 -0.54
C ASP A 54 10.52 -6.77 -0.83
N VAL A 55 11.04 -5.81 -1.60
CA VAL A 55 10.34 -4.56 -1.90
C VAL A 55 9.01 -4.80 -2.62
N GLU A 56 8.96 -5.79 -3.51
CA GLU A 56 7.78 -6.12 -4.31
C GLU A 56 6.71 -6.79 -3.46
N CYS A 57 7.13 -7.73 -2.59
CA CYS A 57 6.23 -8.38 -1.65
C CYS A 57 5.60 -7.36 -0.69
N ILE A 58 6.39 -6.43 -0.15
CA ILE A 58 5.89 -5.37 0.74
C ILE A 58 4.91 -4.47 -0.01
N PHE A 59 5.23 -4.08 -1.24
CA PHE A 59 4.33 -3.26 -2.05
C PHE A 59 2.98 -3.97 -2.30
N GLY A 60 3.01 -5.27 -2.63
CA GLY A 60 1.79 -6.07 -2.80
C GLY A 60 0.96 -6.20 -1.52
N ILE A 61 1.60 -6.35 -0.35
CA ILE A 61 0.91 -6.32 0.96
C ILE A 61 0.16 -4.99 1.16
N ILE A 62 0.78 -3.87 0.81
CA ILE A 62 0.16 -2.54 0.98
C ILE A 62 -1.01 -2.36 0.01
N ILE A 63 -0.87 -2.81 -1.24
CA ILE A 63 -1.99 -2.84 -2.20
C ILE A 63 -3.14 -3.69 -1.64
N TYR A 64 -2.84 -4.86 -1.05
CA TYR A 64 -3.85 -5.72 -0.46
C TYR A 64 -4.60 -5.02 0.70
N LEU A 65 -3.87 -4.34 1.59
CA LEU A 65 -4.47 -3.55 2.68
C LEU A 65 -5.33 -2.40 2.14
N ALA A 66 -4.83 -1.65 1.16
CA ALA A 66 -5.55 -0.55 0.52
C ALA A 66 -6.82 -1.04 -0.20
N TYR A 67 -6.76 -2.21 -0.85
CA TYR A 67 -7.91 -2.84 -1.49
C TYR A 67 -8.99 -3.21 -0.48
N MET A 68 -8.62 -3.84 0.63
CA MET A 68 -9.59 -4.25 1.66
C MET A 68 -10.30 -3.05 2.29
N ALA A 69 -9.60 -1.93 2.42
CA ALA A 69 -10.15 -0.68 2.95
C ALA A 69 -10.91 0.16 1.91
N TYR A 70 -10.89 -0.21 0.62
CA TYR A 70 -11.31 0.64 -0.48
C TYR A 70 -12.78 1.10 -0.41
N ASP A 71 -13.67 0.25 0.11
CA ASP A 71 -15.11 0.57 0.25
C ASP A 71 -15.38 1.59 1.36
N LYS A 72 -14.41 1.80 2.26
CA LYS A 72 -14.46 2.85 3.30
C LYS A 72 -13.74 4.12 2.85
N PHE A 73 -12.59 3.95 2.22
CA PHE A 73 -11.76 5.05 1.76
C PHE A 73 -11.22 4.73 0.38
N LYS A 74 -11.56 5.55 -0.62
CA LYS A 74 -10.98 5.42 -1.96
C LYS A 74 -9.48 5.61 -1.87
N SER A 75 -8.76 4.52 -1.96
CA SER A 75 -7.34 4.48 -1.64
C SER A 75 -6.49 4.44 -2.91
N ILE A 76 -5.35 5.11 -2.87
CA ILE A 76 -4.27 4.93 -3.84
C ILE A 76 -3.00 4.47 -3.12
N VAL A 77 -2.15 3.72 -3.81
CA VAL A 77 -0.82 3.36 -3.32
C VAL A 77 0.21 3.87 -4.31
N LEU A 78 1.10 4.75 -3.85
CA LEU A 78 2.22 5.18 -4.68
C LEU A 78 3.18 4.02 -4.89
N ASN A 79 3.72 3.94 -6.10
CA ASN A 79 4.74 2.95 -6.44
C ASN A 79 5.93 3.05 -5.47
N VAL A 80 6.35 1.94 -4.87
CA VAL A 80 7.53 1.90 -3.99
C VAL A 80 8.82 2.30 -4.71
N HIS A 81 8.93 2.03 -6.01
CA HIS A 81 10.08 2.46 -6.81
C HIS A 81 10.12 3.96 -7.05
N TYR A 82 8.97 4.64 -6.99
CA TYR A 82 8.94 6.10 -7.03
C TYR A 82 9.65 6.68 -5.81
N THR A 83 9.35 6.18 -4.61
CA THR A 83 10.00 6.71 -3.39
C THR A 83 11.47 6.32 -3.31
N ILE A 84 11.85 5.11 -3.76
CA ILE A 84 13.26 4.71 -3.91
C ILE A 84 13.99 5.67 -4.87
N ALA A 85 13.42 5.91 -6.05
CA ALA A 85 14.03 6.80 -7.04
C ALA A 85 14.19 8.23 -6.51
N VAL A 86 13.19 8.76 -5.82
CA VAL A 86 13.27 10.09 -5.16
C VAL A 86 14.39 10.12 -4.12
N CYS A 87 14.49 9.09 -3.26
CA CYS A 87 15.56 9.00 -2.25
C CYS A 87 16.96 8.89 -2.87
N GLU A 88 17.07 8.27 -4.05
CA GLU A 88 18.31 8.15 -4.80
C GLU A 88 18.62 9.37 -5.70
N GLY A 89 17.75 10.38 -5.73
CA GLY A 89 17.90 11.56 -6.59
C GLY A 89 17.70 11.28 -8.08
N ARG A 90 17.02 10.18 -8.43
CA ARG A 90 16.67 9.82 -9.81
C ARG A 90 15.35 10.47 -10.23
N GLN A 91 15.24 10.79 -11.52
CA GLN A 91 13.97 11.25 -12.09
C GLN A 91 12.94 10.12 -12.05
N SER A 92 11.75 10.42 -11.52
CA SER A 92 10.59 9.52 -11.53
C SER A 92 9.30 10.34 -11.47
N PHE A 93 8.18 9.73 -11.82
CA PHE A 93 6.86 10.37 -11.77
C PHE A 93 5.96 9.66 -10.74
N PRO A 94 5.25 10.40 -9.88
CA PRO A 94 4.42 9.81 -8.83
C PRO A 94 3.25 8.99 -9.37
N ASN A 95 2.81 9.26 -10.60
CA ASN A 95 1.68 8.54 -11.20
C ASN A 95 2.09 7.23 -11.87
N GLU A 96 3.39 6.99 -12.09
CA GLU A 96 3.88 5.80 -12.77
C GLU A 96 3.83 4.58 -11.84
N GLY A 97 3.08 3.55 -12.25
CA GLY A 97 2.85 2.37 -11.41
C GLY A 97 2.09 2.64 -10.11
N THR A 98 1.35 3.75 -10.02
CA THR A 98 0.44 4.01 -8.89
C THR A 98 -0.79 3.11 -8.98
N TRP A 99 -1.13 2.49 -7.87
CA TRP A 99 -2.31 1.64 -7.75
C TRP A 99 -3.52 2.49 -7.33
N GLY A 100 -4.68 2.23 -7.92
CA GLY A 100 -5.91 3.00 -7.72
C GLY A 100 -6.11 4.13 -8.73
N ASN A 101 -7.00 5.07 -8.42
CA ASN A 101 -7.28 6.23 -9.28
C ASN A 101 -6.78 7.54 -8.62
N PRO A 102 -5.71 8.17 -9.15
CA PRO A 102 -5.13 9.38 -8.58
C PRO A 102 -6.03 10.62 -8.69
N GLU A 103 -7.05 10.61 -9.55
CA GLU A 103 -7.97 11.73 -9.71
C GLU A 103 -9.03 11.78 -8.59
N ASN A 104 -9.36 10.62 -8.00
CA ASN A 104 -10.51 10.44 -7.11
C ASN A 104 -10.18 9.60 -5.86
N PHE A 105 -9.07 9.91 -5.20
CA PHE A 105 -8.70 9.28 -3.94
C PHE A 105 -9.07 10.16 -2.73
N GLU A 106 -9.27 9.49 -1.61
CA GLU A 106 -9.46 10.04 -0.26
C GLU A 106 -8.23 9.78 0.62
N VAL A 107 -7.57 8.64 0.43
CA VAL A 107 -6.39 8.21 1.19
C VAL A 107 -5.28 7.78 0.24
N MET A 108 -4.05 8.20 0.54
CA MET A 108 -2.85 7.84 -0.20
C MET A 108 -1.87 7.12 0.72
N PHE A 109 -1.49 5.92 0.31
CA PHE A 109 -0.44 5.11 0.93
C PHE A 109 0.86 5.38 0.20
N ILE A 110 1.88 5.81 0.94
CA ILE A 110 3.20 6.16 0.43
C ILE A 110 4.20 5.19 1.08
N PRO A 111 4.51 4.06 0.42
CA PRO A 111 5.55 3.17 0.89
C PRO A 111 6.91 3.83 0.76
N ILE A 112 7.72 3.77 1.81
CA ILE A 112 9.12 4.22 1.80
C ILE A 112 9.99 3.01 2.11
N PHE A 113 10.91 2.70 1.21
CA PHE A 113 11.82 1.56 1.36
C PHE A 113 13.27 2.03 1.40
N PHE A 114 13.99 1.54 2.41
CA PHE A 114 15.44 1.66 2.52
C PHE A 114 16.03 0.25 2.65
N PRO A 115 17.33 0.05 2.36
CA PRO A 115 17.98 -1.22 2.63
C PRO A 115 17.78 -1.66 4.09
N GLY A 116 17.00 -2.74 4.27
CA GLY A 116 16.70 -3.32 5.58
C GLY A 116 15.64 -2.60 6.44
N HIS A 117 15.02 -1.52 5.94
CA HIS A 117 13.98 -0.78 6.66
C HIS A 117 12.81 -0.42 5.74
N PHE A 118 11.62 -0.43 6.31
CA PHE A 118 10.39 -0.03 5.64
C PHE A 118 9.64 0.95 6.53
N ALA A 119 9.03 1.96 5.92
CA ALA A 119 8.11 2.88 6.57
C ALA A 119 6.90 3.11 5.66
N LEU A 120 5.76 3.43 6.26
CA LEU A 120 4.52 3.73 5.54
C LEU A 120 3.97 5.08 5.98
N VAL A 121 3.82 6.00 5.03
CA VAL A 121 3.06 7.22 5.26
C VAL A 121 1.65 7.04 4.72
N ILE A 122 0.65 7.32 5.53
CA ILE A 122 -0.75 7.36 5.13
C ILE A 122 -1.21 8.81 5.18
N HIS A 123 -1.60 9.35 4.03
CA HIS A 123 -2.06 10.72 3.88
C HIS A 123 -3.52 10.76 3.45
N GLU A 124 -4.38 11.33 4.28
CA GLU A 124 -5.76 11.64 3.94
C GLU A 124 -5.82 12.97 3.19
N ARG A 125 -6.61 13.04 2.11
CA ARG A 125 -6.78 14.25 1.29
C ARG A 125 -7.34 15.45 2.07
N ASN A 126 -7.95 15.21 3.22
CA ASN A 126 -8.44 16.23 4.15
C ASN A 126 -7.32 16.85 5.03
N GLY A 127 -6.08 16.38 4.92
CA GLY A 127 -4.90 16.92 5.60
C GLY A 127 -4.34 16.07 6.74
N ARG A 128 -5.00 14.99 7.16
CA ARG A 128 -4.44 14.10 8.19
C ARG A 128 -3.31 13.25 7.61
N THR A 129 -2.18 13.17 8.32
CA THR A 129 -1.05 12.32 7.93
C THR A 129 -0.59 11.48 9.10
N ILE A 130 -0.35 10.19 8.87
CA ILE A 130 0.13 9.24 9.87
C ILE A 130 1.39 8.55 9.32
N PHE A 131 2.37 8.32 10.20
CA PHE A 131 3.63 7.64 9.89
C PHE A 131 3.71 6.35 10.71
N TYR A 132 3.95 5.23 10.03
CA TYR A 132 4.17 3.90 10.62
C TYR A 132 5.56 3.38 10.30
#